data_AF-A0A925D8M0-F1
#
_entry.id   AF-A0A925D8M0-F1
#
_cell.length_a   1.000
_cell.length_b   1.000
_cell.length_c   1.000
_cell.angle_alpha   90.00
_cell.angle_beta   90.00
_cell.angle_gamma   90.00
#
_symmetry.space_group_name_H-M   'P 1'
#
loop_
_entity.id
_entity.type
_entity.pdbx_description
1 polymer ?
#
loop_
_entity_poly.entity_id
_entity_poly.type
_entity_poly.pdbx_seq_one_letter_code
_entity_poly.pdbx_strand_id
1 'polypeptide(L)'
;MFGKPNWFRSKAFGWGMTPITWQGWAYAAAWGGLLVAPTFLLVTSELAVEAVIWLTCGTGLLIYDVHGILTAMKPPVIKKPQDDVLYIGPETGAAELATRKYDMRLR
;
A
#
# COMPACT_ATOMS: atom_id res chain seq x y z
N MET A 1 -6.22 10.19 6.73
CA MET A 1 -6.47 8.80 6.31
C MET A 1 -7.77 8.35 6.91
N PHE A 2 -8.81 8.24 6.09
CA PHE A 2 -10.15 7.82 6.52
C PHE A 2 -10.34 6.30 6.39
N GLY A 3 -9.72 5.68 5.37
CA GLY A 3 -9.71 4.23 5.19
C GLY A 3 -8.66 3.52 6.05
N LYS A 4 -8.99 2.33 6.59
CA LYS A 4 -7.99 1.49 7.26
C LYS A 4 -7.18 0.69 6.23
N PRO A 5 -5.84 0.56 6.41
CA PRO A 5 -4.98 -0.21 5.50
C PRO A 5 -5.44 -1.65 5.31
N ASN A 6 -5.96 -2.29 6.36
CA ASN A 6 -6.38 -3.70 6.36
C ASN A 6 -7.58 -3.98 5.43
N TRP A 7 -8.26 -2.95 4.94
CA TRP A 7 -9.40 -3.10 4.02
C TRP A 7 -8.97 -3.28 2.57
N PHE A 8 -7.72 -2.95 2.26
CA PHE A 8 -7.20 -2.86 0.90
C PHE A 8 -5.98 -3.75 0.73
N ARG A 9 -5.78 -4.25 -0.50
CA ARG A 9 -4.53 -4.87 -0.94
C ARG A 9 -3.82 -3.91 -1.87
N SER A 10 -2.50 -3.76 -1.71
CA SER A 10 -1.68 -3.23 -2.79
C SER A 10 -1.74 -4.19 -3.98
N LYS A 11 -1.92 -3.63 -5.18
CA LYS A 11 -1.81 -4.42 -6.40
C LYS A 11 -0.34 -4.84 -6.58
N ALA A 12 -0.11 -6.09 -6.99
CA ALA A 12 1.25 -6.60 -7.21
C ALA A 12 1.92 -6.01 -8.47
N PHE A 13 1.10 -5.56 -9.43
CA PHE A 13 1.56 -4.96 -10.67
C PHE A 13 0.68 -3.76 -11.04
N GLY A 14 1.32 -2.61 -11.28
CA GLY A 14 0.67 -1.33 -11.57
C GLY A 14 0.46 -0.42 -10.35
N TRP A 15 -0.25 0.69 -10.56
CA TRP A 15 -0.60 1.67 -9.52
C TRP A 15 -2.02 1.43 -9.02
N GLY A 16 -2.21 1.48 -7.70
CA GLY A 16 -3.52 1.44 -7.06
C GLY A 16 -3.66 0.38 -5.97
N MET A 17 -4.87 0.33 -5.41
CA MET A 17 -5.26 -0.61 -4.37
C MET A 17 -6.62 -1.23 -4.70
N THR A 18 -6.84 -2.45 -4.25
CA THR A 18 -8.10 -3.16 -4.46
C THR A 18 -8.74 -3.45 -3.11
N PRO A 19 -10.01 -3.13 -2.89
CA PRO A 19 -10.70 -3.50 -1.66
C PRO A 19 -10.79 -5.03 -1.56
N ILE A 20 -10.38 -5.59 -0.43
CA ILE A 20 -10.50 -7.02 -0.13
C ILE A 20 -11.74 -7.27 0.73
N THR A 21 -12.00 -6.37 1.68
CA THR A 21 -13.07 -6.52 2.65
C THR A 21 -14.35 -5.82 2.20
N TRP A 22 -15.49 -6.27 2.72
CA TRP A 22 -16.77 -5.58 2.53
C TRP A 22 -16.71 -4.11 2.97
N GLN A 23 -15.93 -3.80 4.02
CA GLN A 23 -15.71 -2.43 4.50
C GLN A 23 -14.94 -1.59 3.47
N GLY A 24 -13.95 -2.18 2.78
CA GLY A 24 -13.25 -1.52 1.67
C GLY A 24 -14.17 -1.24 0.48
N TRP A 25 -15.09 -2.17 0.16
CA TRP A 25 -16.11 -1.96 -0.87
C TRP A 25 -17.12 -0.88 -0.47
N ALA A 26 -17.60 -0.89 0.77
CA ALA A 26 -18.48 0.16 1.30
C ALA A 26 -17.81 1.54 1.24
N TYR A 27 -16.53 1.62 1.60
CA TYR A 27 -15.73 2.84 1.46
C TYR A 27 -15.61 3.28 0.00
N ALA A 28 -15.31 2.37 -0.93
CA ALA A 28 -15.23 2.66 -2.35
C ALA A 28 -16.59 3.15 -2.91
N ALA A 29 -17.68 2.51 -2.52
CA ALA A 29 -19.03 2.92 -2.88
C ALA A 29 -19.40 4.28 -2.30
N ALA A 30 -19.01 4.57 -1.05
CA ALA A 30 -19.23 5.87 -0.41
C ALA A 30 -18.50 6.99 -1.16
N TRP A 31 -17.23 6.79 -1.54
CA TRP A 31 -16.50 7.74 -2.38
C TRP A 31 -17.10 7.89 -3.77
N GLY A 32 -17.51 6.78 -4.40
CA GLY A 32 -18.23 6.80 -5.67
C GLY A 32 -19.49 7.65 -5.59
N GLY A 33 -20.32 7.42 -4.57
CA GLY A 33 -21.54 8.22 -4.33
C GLY A 33 -21.24 9.69 -4.04
N LEU A 34 -20.23 9.97 -3.21
CA LEU A 34 -19.83 11.33 -2.85
C LEU A 34 -19.33 12.13 -4.07
N LEU A 35 -18.67 11.48 -5.03
CA LEU A 35 -18.23 12.15 -6.25
C LEU A 35 -19.36 12.23 -7.27
N VAL A 36 -20.08 11.14 -7.52
CA VAL A 36 -21.08 11.05 -8.59
C VAL A 36 -22.35 11.83 -8.25
N ALA A 37 -22.90 11.72 -7.04
CA ALA A 37 -24.21 12.31 -6.74
C ALA A 37 -24.20 13.85 -6.80
N PRO A 38 -23.25 14.58 -6.19
CA PRO A 38 -23.19 16.03 -6.30
C PRO A 38 -22.83 16.48 -7.72
N THR A 39 -21.94 15.75 -8.41
CA THR A 39 -21.61 16.05 -9.81
C THR A 39 -22.85 15.94 -10.69
N PHE A 40 -23.65 14.89 -10.52
CA PHE A 40 -24.90 14.71 -11.27
C PHE A 40 -25.87 15.88 -11.02
N LEU A 41 -26.09 16.25 -9.74
CA LEU A 41 -26.96 17.37 -9.37
C LEU A 41 -26.48 18.72 -9.94
N LEU A 42 -25.17 18.98 -9.87
CA LEU A 42 -24.56 20.21 -10.38
C LEU A 42 -24.67 20.30 -11.91
N VAL A 43 -24.44 19.19 -12.62
CA VAL A 43 -24.59 19.11 -14.08
C VAL A 43 -26.05 19.30 -14.50
N THR A 44 -27.01 18.69 -13.80
CA THR A 44 -28.44 18.89 -14.08
C THR A 44 -28.92 20.32 -13.79
N SER A 45 -28.19 21.07 -12.98
CA SER A 45 -28.48 22.47 -12.65
C SER A 45 -27.70 23.47 -13.53
N GLU A 46 -27.03 22.99 -14.58
CA GLU A 46 -26.16 23.78 -15.48
C GLU A 46 -24.96 24.49 -14.79
N LEU A 47 -24.62 24.08 -13.56
CA LEU A 47 -23.50 24.61 -12.77
C LEU A 47 -22.20 23.88 -13.13
N ALA A 48 -21.78 24.02 -14.39
CA ALA A 48 -20.64 23.27 -14.93
C ALA A 48 -19.31 23.63 -14.25
N VAL A 49 -19.12 24.90 -13.86
CA VAL A 49 -17.88 25.37 -13.21
C VAL A 49 -17.76 24.77 -11.81
N GLU A 50 -18.85 24.76 -11.05
CA GLU A 50 -18.94 24.18 -9.72
C GLU A 50 -18.76 22.66 -9.78
N ALA A 51 -19.31 21.99 -10.80
CA ALA A 51 -19.08 20.56 -11.02
C ALA A 51 -17.60 20.25 -11.28
N VAL A 52 -16.91 21.07 -12.08
CA VAL A 52 -15.46 20.92 -12.31
C VAL A 52 -14.68 21.17 -11.02
N ILE A 53 -14.98 22.22 -10.27
CA ILE A 53 -14.32 22.50 -8.98
C ILE A 53 -14.54 21.33 -8.01
N TRP A 54 -15.77 20.84 -7.90
CA TRP A 54 -16.13 19.69 -7.05
C TRP A 54 -15.35 18.44 -7.42
N LEU A 55 -15.34 18.08 -8.71
CA LEU A 55 -14.60 16.92 -9.20
C LEU A 55 -13.11 17.06 -8.94
N THR A 56 -12.53 18.23 -9.23
CA THR A 56 -11.08 18.45 -9.08
C THR A 56 -10.66 18.36 -7.61
N CYS A 57 -11.39 19.03 -6.70
CA CYS A 57 -11.16 18.97 -5.27
C CYS A 57 -11.42 17.58 -4.70
N GLY A 58 -12.53 16.93 -5.10
CA GLY A 58 -12.92 15.61 -4.63
C GLY A 58 -11.94 14.53 -5.07
N THR A 59 -11.51 14.55 -6.33
CA THR A 59 -10.47 13.65 -6.84
C THR A 59 -9.14 13.90 -6.15
N GLY A 60 -8.74 15.16 -5.93
CA GLY A 60 -7.53 15.49 -5.18
C GLY A 60 -7.53 14.93 -3.76
N LEU A 61 -8.66 15.07 -3.06
CA LEU A 61 -8.83 14.53 -1.70
C LEU A 61 -8.78 13.01 -1.68
N LEU A 62 -9.41 12.35 -2.67
CA LEU A 62 -9.35 10.90 -2.84
C LEU A 62 -7.91 10.44 -3.08
N ILE A 63 -7.17 11.10 -3.97
CA ILE A 63 -5.76 10.79 -4.24
C ILE A 63 -4.92 10.92 -2.96
N TYR A 64 -5.12 12.00 -2.19
CA TYR A 64 -4.43 12.20 -0.91
C TYR A 64 -4.73 11.07 0.08
N ASP A 65 -6.00 10.66 0.21
CA ASP A 65 -6.36 9.57 1.12
C ASP A 65 -5.79 8.22 0.66
N VAL A 66 -5.87 7.91 -0.64
CA VAL A 66 -5.26 6.70 -1.23
C VAL A 66 -3.75 6.70 -1.02
N HIS A 67 -3.08 7.84 -1.21
CA HIS A 67 -1.64 7.94 -0.98
C HIS A 67 -1.29 7.67 0.49
N GLY A 68 -2.06 8.22 1.43
CA GLY A 68 -1.91 7.93 2.85
C GLY A 68 -2.13 6.45 3.19
N ILE A 69 -3.12 5.81 2.58
CA ILE A 69 -3.37 4.37 2.79
C ILE A 69 -2.22 3.54 2.21
N LEU A 70 -1.72 3.87 1.02
CA LEU A 70 -0.59 3.19 0.38
C LEU A 70 0.71 3.34 1.17
N THR A 71 1.01 4.52 1.71
CA THR A 71 2.20 4.74 2.54
C THR A 71 2.09 3.99 3.87
N ALA A 72 0.90 3.89 4.46
CA ALA A 72 0.66 3.09 5.66
C ALA A 72 0.72 1.57 5.40
N MET A 73 0.44 1.11 4.17
CA MET A 73 0.55 -0.31 3.78
C MET A 73 1.99 -0.74 3.47
N LYS A 74 2.88 0.19 3.11
CA LYS A 74 4.29 -0.16 2.88
C LYS A 74 4.93 -0.51 4.23
N PRO A 75 5.42 -1.73 4.44
CA PRO A 75 6.18 -2.03 5.65
C PRO A 75 7.39 -1.08 5.71
N PRO A 76 7.82 -0.64 6.92
CA PRO A 76 9.06 0.12 7.03
C PRO A 76 10.16 -0.68 6.32
N VAL A 77 10.87 -0.04 5.40
CA VAL A 77 12.02 -0.64 4.74
C VAL A 77 13.01 -0.94 5.85
N ILE A 78 13.02 -2.19 6.32
CA ILE A 78 14.13 -2.71 7.12
C ILE A 78 15.31 -2.61 6.17
N LYS A 79 16.13 -1.56 6.30
CA LYS A 79 17.48 -1.55 5.76
C LYS A 79 18.15 -2.78 6.38
N LYS A 80 18.18 -3.90 5.64
CA LYS A 80 19.05 -5.01 6.01
C LYS A 80 20.45 -4.40 6.15
N PRO A 81 21.13 -4.55 7.30
CA PRO A 81 22.54 -4.24 7.39
C PRO A 81 23.24 -4.96 6.25
N GLN A 82 24.10 -4.23 5.56
CA GLN A 82 24.84 -4.66 4.39
C GLN A 82 25.97 -5.62 4.82
N ASP A 83 25.62 -6.75 5.44
CA ASP A 83 26.55 -7.73 6.01
C ASP A 83 26.53 -9.04 5.23
N ASP A 84 26.51 -8.96 3.90
CA ASP A 84 26.62 -10.15 3.03
C ASP A 84 27.64 -9.91 1.91
N VAL A 85 28.81 -9.39 2.29
CA VAL A 85 30.02 -9.48 1.46
C VAL A 85 30.93 -10.53 2.08
N LEU A 86 30.72 -11.79 1.67
CA LEU A 86 31.62 -12.89 2.01
C LEU A 86 32.90 -12.75 1.19
N TYR A 87 33.96 -12.19 1.79
CA TYR A 87 35.30 -12.20 1.20
C TYR A 87 35.83 -13.65 1.19
N ILE A 88 35.87 -14.29 0.02
CA ILE A 88 36.56 -15.56 -0.17
C ILE A 88 38.03 -15.23 -0.45
N GLY A 89 38.81 -15.04 0.61
CA GLY A 89 40.27 -15.05 0.55
C GLY A 89 40.81 -16.48 0.67
N PRO A 90 41.92 -16.84 0.00
CA PRO A 90 42.39 -18.22 -0.06
C PRO A 90 43.34 -18.53 1.11
N GLU A 91 42.88 -18.50 2.36
CA GLU A 91 43.78 -18.80 3.48
C GLU A 91 43.04 -19.56 4.60
N THR A 92 43.22 -20.88 4.59
CA THR A 92 43.32 -21.77 5.77
C THR A 92 42.33 -21.56 6.93
N GLY A 93 41.21 -22.30 6.92
CA GLY A 93 40.33 -22.36 8.11
C GLY A 93 38.97 -23.05 7.96
N ALA A 94 38.66 -23.64 6.80
CA ALA A 94 37.33 -24.17 6.47
C ALA A 94 36.86 -25.37 7.32
N ALA A 95 37.67 -25.88 8.25
CA ALA A 95 37.29 -27.00 9.11
C ALA A 95 36.61 -26.57 10.43
N GLU A 96 36.79 -25.33 10.89
CA GLU A 96 36.41 -24.95 12.27
C GLU A 96 35.01 -24.31 12.39
N LEU A 97 34.43 -23.80 11.29
CA LEU A 97 33.17 -23.06 11.32
C LEU A 97 31.91 -23.90 11.02
N ALA A 98 32.07 -25.15 10.58
CA ALA A 98 30.93 -25.98 10.13
C ALA A 98 30.09 -26.60 11.26
N THR A 99 30.54 -26.59 12.51
CA THR A 99 29.94 -27.41 13.58
C THR A 99 28.97 -26.68 14.51
N ARG A 100 28.76 -25.37 14.41
CA ARG A 100 28.04 -24.61 15.45
C ARG A 100 26.52 -24.47 15.29
N LYS A 101 25.88 -25.12 14.31
CA LYS A 101 24.47 -24.79 13.99
C LYS A 101 23.52 -25.96 13.69
N TYR A 102 23.74 -27.13 14.29
CA TYR A 102 22.74 -28.21 14.23
C TYR A 102 22.43 -28.73 15.64
N ASP A 103 21.31 -28.26 16.19
CA ASP A 103 20.66 -28.84 17.36
C ASP A 103 19.81 -30.03 16.87
N MET A 104 20.40 -31.23 16.83
CA MET A 104 19.70 -32.45 16.46
C MET A 104 18.97 -33.00 17.68
N ARG A 105 17.64 -32.82 17.72
CA ARG A 105 16.77 -33.52 18.67
C ARG A 105 16.62 -34.98 18.24
N LEU A 106 17.22 -35.89 19.00
CA LEU A 106 16.94 -37.32 18.94
C LEU A 106 15.76 -37.66 19.85
N ARG A 107 14.87 -38.52 19.36
CA ARG A 107 13.65 -38.98 20.02
C ARG A 107 13.92 -40.19 20.92
#